data_AF-A0AAN6NXL4-F1
#
_entry.id   AF-A0AAN6NXL4-F1
#
_cell.length_a   1.000
_cell.length_b   1.000
_cell.length_c   1.000
_cell.angle_alpha   90.00
_cell.angle_beta   90.00
_cell.angle_gamma   90.00
#
_symmetry.space_group_name_H-M   'P 1'
#
loop_
_entity.id
_entity.type
_entity.pdbx_description
1 polymer ?
#
loop_
_entity_poly.entity_id
_entity_poly.type
_entity_poly.pdbx_seq_one_letter_code
_entity_poly.pdbx_strand_id
1 'polypeptide(L)'
;MRRIPRIPSTASALCSSSSPVASTSAVPLRTLRAQAADSSSACQSCNFSTQISATHNRVWQNILQTQRRCASTVSETTPDAPVAAAAAAAEIATEPALTLEQQRKRRRGGFVETQRTINLVLPGEPTKASAPEKIRDPNYEPAASGAGLQEIGGISDWWNKPENFRDGGKQFEYQGFAAQEKITDPRLLKVILRRALVEGLALKKFGANPQNPADIAAIIGNGDHWQRTVSVEMCRGEDGELALKKDSDLQKVWILMRNAADKAHYTREWTAEVGRLRRVGEHEQANQLLQEGKKLGYRFGSEEGSRVKLKVEEAIELRKSWNNDWKEATIRDPIVKFYAAKRIQKMTGHLLSDGKLTSIQTVANFMDALVTPPKPKKLAEQIEQNSILPELPNVKVYPRRVTPVDKEKMVGRWKVIQKELQKRELPVLGTGNVGKYVELKWLGSKQ
;
A
#
# COMPACT_ATOMS: atom_id res chain seq x y z
N MET A 1 -37.41 -17.07 -16.59
CA MET A 1 -36.71 -18.00 -17.50
C MET A 1 -37.74 -18.71 -18.37
N ARG A 2 -37.83 -18.35 -19.65
CA ARG A 2 -38.62 -19.08 -20.65
C ARG A 2 -37.71 -19.32 -21.86
N ARG A 3 -37.57 -20.59 -22.25
CA ARG A 3 -36.68 -21.06 -23.32
C ARG A 3 -37.33 -20.80 -24.68
N ILE A 4 -36.62 -20.14 -25.57
CA ILE A 4 -36.99 -19.97 -26.99
C ILE A 4 -36.42 -21.17 -27.78
N PRO A 5 -37.19 -21.85 -28.64
CA PRO A 5 -36.69 -22.94 -29.46
C PRO A 5 -35.90 -22.41 -30.67
N ARG A 6 -34.79 -23.09 -31.01
CA ARG A 6 -33.99 -22.84 -32.21
C ARG A 6 -34.62 -23.55 -33.41
N ILE A 7 -34.79 -22.83 -34.51
CA ILE A 7 -35.21 -23.35 -35.82
C ILE A 7 -34.00 -23.96 -36.54
N PRO A 8 -34.11 -25.12 -37.21
CA PRO A 8 -33.02 -25.73 -37.97
C PRO A 8 -32.79 -25.05 -39.32
N SER A 9 -31.51 -24.94 -39.69
CA SER A 9 -31.00 -24.46 -40.97
C SER A 9 -31.17 -25.54 -42.05
N THR A 10 -31.85 -25.21 -43.15
CA THR A 10 -31.92 -26.04 -44.36
C THR A 10 -30.88 -25.60 -45.37
N ALA A 11 -30.14 -26.58 -45.86
CA ALA A 11 -29.19 -26.48 -46.96
C ALA A 11 -29.90 -26.22 -48.30
N SER A 12 -29.17 -25.65 -49.26
CA SER A 12 -29.36 -25.93 -50.68
C SER A 12 -28.03 -25.85 -51.40
N ALA A 13 -27.64 -27.00 -51.94
CA ALA A 13 -26.61 -27.19 -52.94
C ALA A 13 -27.09 -26.66 -54.30
N LEU A 14 -26.17 -26.42 -55.23
CA LEU A 14 -26.17 -26.97 -56.60
C LEU A 14 -24.92 -26.53 -57.38
N CYS A 15 -24.26 -27.55 -57.95
CA CYS A 15 -23.53 -27.60 -59.24
C CYS A 15 -22.30 -26.71 -59.48
N SER A 16 -21.27 -27.06 -60.26
CA SER A 16 -20.68 -28.27 -60.87
C SER A 16 -19.83 -27.71 -62.03
N SER A 17 -18.53 -28.05 -62.17
CA SER A 17 -17.88 -28.38 -63.47
C SER A 17 -16.34 -28.48 -63.42
N SER A 18 -15.82 -29.65 -63.85
CA SER A 18 -14.61 -29.95 -64.66
C SER A 18 -13.22 -29.41 -64.23
N SER A 19 -12.26 -30.19 -63.70
CA SER A 19 -11.36 -31.24 -64.31
C SER A 19 -10.10 -30.66 -65.02
N PRO A 20 -9.02 -31.43 -65.32
CA PRO A 20 -7.86 -31.64 -64.44
C PRO A 20 -6.48 -31.42 -65.14
N VAL A 21 -5.38 -31.29 -64.39
CA VAL A 21 -4.04 -31.67 -64.89
C VAL A 21 -3.23 -32.32 -63.77
N ALA A 22 -2.84 -33.57 -64.02
CA ALA A 22 -1.93 -34.37 -63.23
C ALA A 22 -0.46 -34.00 -63.53
N SER A 23 0.41 -34.09 -62.53
CA SER A 23 1.75 -34.60 -62.76
C SER A 23 2.34 -35.24 -61.50
N THR A 24 2.72 -36.48 -61.73
CA THR A 24 3.29 -37.49 -60.85
C THR A 24 4.79 -37.29 -60.65
N SER A 25 5.27 -37.52 -59.43
CA SER A 25 6.48 -38.35 -59.22
C SER A 25 6.49 -38.89 -57.79
N ALA A 26 6.30 -40.19 -57.68
CA ALA A 26 6.52 -41.00 -56.49
C ALA A 26 8.01 -41.39 -56.36
N VAL A 27 8.45 -41.74 -55.14
CA VAL A 27 9.39 -42.83 -54.74
C VAL A 27 9.90 -42.56 -53.29
N PRO A 28 10.21 -43.59 -52.48
CA PRO A 28 9.61 -43.72 -51.14
C PRO A 28 10.57 -43.75 -49.93
N LEU A 29 9.95 -43.79 -48.75
CA LEU A 29 10.29 -44.54 -47.52
C LEU A 29 11.72 -44.48 -46.97
N ARG A 30 11.87 -43.80 -45.81
CA ARG A 30 12.71 -44.28 -44.71
C ARG A 30 12.03 -44.06 -43.36
N THR A 31 11.53 -45.17 -42.82
CA THR A 31 11.17 -45.37 -41.42
C THR A 31 12.39 -45.23 -40.52
N LEU A 32 12.36 -44.33 -39.55
CA LEU A 32 13.11 -44.48 -38.31
C LEU A 32 12.17 -44.34 -37.11
N ARG A 33 12.11 -45.46 -36.40
CA ARG A 33 11.38 -45.77 -35.19
C ARG A 33 12.22 -45.26 -34.03
N ALA A 34 11.70 -44.33 -33.22
CA ALA A 34 12.27 -43.97 -31.94
C ALA A 34 11.19 -44.08 -30.87
N GLN A 35 11.53 -44.84 -29.82
CA GLN A 35 10.66 -45.30 -28.75
C GLN A 35 10.24 -44.14 -27.85
N ALA A 36 8.94 -44.03 -27.59
CA ALA A 36 8.41 -43.22 -26.49
C ALA A 36 8.40 -44.10 -25.23
N ALA A 37 9.12 -43.66 -24.20
CA ALA A 37 9.02 -44.22 -22.86
C ALA A 37 7.87 -43.52 -22.13
N ASP A 38 6.92 -44.33 -21.68
CA ASP A 38 5.86 -43.95 -20.77
C ASP A 38 6.43 -43.52 -19.42
N SER A 39 5.99 -42.37 -18.92
CA SER A 39 5.91 -42.12 -17.47
C SER A 39 4.74 -41.21 -17.20
N SER A 40 3.61 -41.87 -16.94
CA SER A 40 2.40 -41.33 -16.36
C SER A 40 2.69 -40.72 -14.98
N SER A 41 2.45 -39.41 -14.82
CA SER A 41 2.25 -38.79 -13.52
C SER A 41 0.93 -38.03 -13.55
N ALA A 42 0.01 -38.49 -12.73
CA ALA A 42 -1.36 -38.00 -12.59
C ALA A 42 -1.40 -36.52 -12.20
N CYS A 43 -1.99 -35.69 -13.06
CA CYS A 43 -2.42 -34.34 -12.69
C CYS A 43 -3.89 -34.41 -12.23
N GLN A 44 -4.11 -34.33 -10.92
CA GLN A 44 -5.41 -34.00 -10.35
C GLN A 44 -5.75 -32.55 -10.69
N SER A 45 -6.64 -32.37 -11.67
CA SER A 45 -7.22 -31.08 -12.02
C SER A 45 -8.32 -30.71 -11.02
N CYS A 46 -8.00 -29.85 -10.05
CA CYS A 46 -9.00 -29.14 -9.26
C CYS A 46 -9.57 -27.99 -10.11
N ASN A 47 -10.82 -28.16 -10.56
CA ASN A 47 -11.61 -27.11 -11.19
C ASN A 47 -11.94 -26.01 -10.18
N PHE A 48 -11.21 -24.90 -10.19
CA PHE A 48 -11.65 -23.65 -9.57
C PHE A 48 -12.36 -22.79 -10.61
N SER A 49 -13.68 -22.86 -10.62
CA SER A 49 -14.56 -21.96 -11.36
C SER A 49 -14.63 -20.60 -10.64
N THR A 50 -14.03 -19.57 -11.24
CA THR A 50 -14.18 -18.16 -10.84
C THR A 50 -15.47 -17.59 -11.42
N GLN A 51 -16.52 -17.50 -10.60
CA GLN A 51 -17.58 -16.51 -10.81
C GLN A 51 -17.23 -15.25 -10.02
N ILE A 52 -16.89 -14.19 -10.74
CA ILE A 52 -16.74 -12.84 -10.21
C ILE A 52 -18.13 -12.24 -10.13
N SER A 53 -18.71 -12.22 -8.93
CA SER A 53 -19.90 -11.43 -8.61
C SER A 53 -19.51 -10.31 -7.66
N ALA A 54 -19.84 -9.09 -8.06
CA ALA A 54 -19.61 -7.86 -7.33
C ALA A 54 -20.41 -7.84 -6.01
N THR A 55 -19.74 -7.75 -4.87
CA THR A 55 -20.34 -7.30 -3.59
C THR A 55 -19.31 -6.53 -2.77
N HIS A 56 -19.13 -5.25 -3.11
CA HIS A 56 -18.44 -4.28 -2.28
C HIS A 56 -19.50 -3.62 -1.38
N ASN A 57 -19.80 -4.19 -0.19
CA ASN A 57 -20.53 -3.53 0.92
C ASN A 57 -20.93 -4.45 2.11
N ARG A 58 -20.05 -5.33 2.62
CA ARG A 58 -20.43 -6.15 3.81
C ARG A 58 -19.36 -6.44 4.87
N VAL A 59 -18.28 -5.66 4.91
CA VAL A 59 -17.19 -5.87 5.89
C VAL A 59 -17.31 -4.97 7.14
N TRP A 60 -18.17 -3.95 7.14
CA TRP A 60 -18.21 -2.95 8.22
C TRP A 60 -19.13 -3.25 9.41
N GLN A 61 -19.98 -4.29 9.37
CA GLN A 61 -20.94 -4.55 10.47
C GLN A 61 -20.50 -5.58 11.51
N ASN A 62 -19.44 -6.37 11.28
CA ASN A 62 -19.05 -7.45 12.21
C ASN A 62 -17.92 -7.12 13.20
N ILE A 63 -17.37 -5.89 13.18
CA ILE A 63 -16.24 -5.51 14.04
C ILE A 63 -16.68 -4.84 15.37
N LEU A 64 -17.94 -4.43 15.51
CA LEU A 64 -18.44 -3.73 16.70
C LEU A 64 -19.06 -4.63 17.79
N GLN A 65 -19.20 -5.94 17.57
CA GLN A 65 -19.78 -6.86 18.57
C GLN A 65 -18.77 -7.71 19.34
N THR A 66 -17.50 -7.77 18.90
CA THR A 66 -16.49 -8.66 19.50
C THR A 66 -15.67 -8.01 20.62
N GLN A 67 -15.88 -6.73 20.94
CA GLN A 67 -15.15 -6.03 22.02
C GLN A 67 -15.90 -5.93 23.36
N ARG A 68 -17.04 -6.62 23.55
CA ARG A 68 -17.78 -6.62 24.83
C ARG A 68 -17.78 -7.94 25.61
N ARG A 69 -16.95 -8.91 25.23
CA ARG A 69 -16.78 -10.16 25.99
C ARG A 69 -15.31 -10.56 26.02
N CYS A 70 -14.51 -9.97 26.91
CA CYS A 70 -13.22 -10.50 27.40
C CYS A 70 -12.64 -9.54 28.47
N ALA A 71 -13.28 -9.51 29.64
CA ALA A 71 -12.77 -9.08 30.95
C ALA A 71 -13.97 -9.27 31.90
N SER A 72 -13.99 -10.06 32.96
CA SER A 72 -12.91 -10.59 33.80
C SER A 72 -13.49 -11.78 34.60
N THR A 73 -12.80 -12.92 34.57
CA THR A 73 -12.90 -13.97 35.60
C THR A 73 -11.48 -14.28 36.05
N VAL A 74 -11.12 -13.88 37.25
CA VAL A 74 -10.05 -14.50 38.05
C VAL A 74 -10.57 -14.56 39.48
N SER A 75 -10.65 -15.78 39.98
CA SER A 75 -11.02 -16.17 41.34
C SER A 75 -9.78 -16.33 42.22
N GLU A 76 -10.02 -16.66 43.50
CA GLU A 76 -9.12 -17.14 44.58
C GLU A 76 -8.90 -16.08 45.68
N THR A 77 -9.13 -16.30 46.99
CA THR A 77 -9.44 -17.51 47.80
C THR A 77 -9.98 -17.07 49.19
N THR A 78 -10.86 -17.92 49.75
CA THR A 78 -11.49 -18.07 51.10
C THR A 78 -10.57 -18.06 52.35
N PRO A 79 -11.03 -18.27 53.62
CA PRO A 79 -12.36 -18.13 54.27
C PRO A 79 -12.33 -17.51 55.70
N ASP A 80 -13.51 -17.23 56.30
CA ASP A 80 -13.94 -17.62 57.68
C ASP A 80 -14.93 -16.63 58.34
N ALA A 81 -16.01 -17.21 58.89
CA ALA A 81 -17.13 -16.60 59.61
C ALA A 81 -16.77 -16.32 61.10
N PRO A 82 -17.68 -15.93 62.04
CA PRO A 82 -19.11 -15.59 61.93
C PRO A 82 -19.57 -14.31 62.70
N VAL A 83 -20.79 -13.90 62.34
CA VAL A 83 -21.87 -13.25 63.12
C VAL A 83 -21.60 -12.87 64.59
N ALA A 84 -21.73 -11.58 64.92
CA ALA A 84 -22.36 -11.12 66.17
C ALA A 84 -22.78 -9.64 66.11
N ALA A 85 -23.88 -9.37 66.81
CA ALA A 85 -24.63 -8.12 66.93
C ALA A 85 -23.84 -6.90 67.44
N ALA A 86 -24.28 -5.71 67.01
CA ALA A 86 -24.59 -4.60 67.92
C ALA A 86 -25.34 -3.50 67.16
N ALA A 87 -26.59 -3.31 67.56
CA ALA A 87 -27.38 -2.13 67.26
C ALA A 87 -26.85 -0.92 68.03
N ALA A 88 -26.78 0.25 67.40
CA ALA A 88 -27.19 1.52 68.00
C ALA A 88 -27.02 2.70 67.02
N ALA A 89 -28.12 3.43 66.84
CA ALA A 89 -28.22 4.87 66.59
C ALA A 89 -27.55 5.47 65.34
N ALA A 90 -28.36 5.75 64.32
CA ALA A 90 -28.30 7.04 63.62
C ALA A 90 -29.64 7.35 62.94
N GLU A 91 -29.99 8.62 63.03
CA GLU A 91 -31.29 9.24 62.85
C GLU A 91 -31.90 9.14 61.44
N ILE A 92 -33.22 9.23 61.47
CA ILE A 92 -34.13 9.46 60.35
C ILE A 92 -33.77 10.78 59.67
N ALA A 93 -33.35 10.72 58.41
CA ALA A 93 -33.37 11.86 57.49
C ALA A 93 -34.23 11.50 56.29
N THR A 94 -35.49 11.94 56.33
CA THR A 94 -36.43 11.93 55.21
C THR A 94 -35.90 12.86 54.12
N GLU A 95 -35.38 12.30 53.02
CA GLU A 95 -35.05 13.10 51.84
C GLU A 95 -36.35 13.65 51.19
N PRO A 96 -36.43 14.95 50.88
CA PRO A 96 -37.58 15.48 50.15
C PRO A 96 -37.54 14.98 48.71
N ALA A 97 -38.62 14.32 48.29
CA ALA A 97 -38.85 13.93 46.91
C ALA A 97 -38.76 15.16 45.98
N LEU A 98 -37.67 15.24 45.21
CA LEU A 98 -37.47 16.24 44.17
C LEU A 98 -38.60 16.18 43.15
N THR A 99 -39.24 17.31 42.88
CA THR A 99 -40.29 17.43 41.87
C THR A 99 -39.73 17.22 40.46
N LEU A 100 -40.55 16.68 39.55
CA LEU A 100 -40.20 16.37 38.15
C LEU A 100 -39.62 17.60 37.39
N GLU A 101 -39.96 18.82 37.82
CA GLU A 101 -39.39 20.06 37.29
C GLU A 101 -37.94 20.33 37.75
N GLN A 102 -37.56 19.93 38.97
CA GLN A 102 -36.17 20.05 39.45
C GLN A 102 -35.25 19.04 38.75
N GLN A 103 -35.75 17.86 38.39
CA GLN A 103 -35.04 16.92 37.50
C GLN A 103 -34.89 17.46 36.07
N ARG A 104 -35.89 18.18 35.54
CA ARG A 104 -35.79 18.86 34.24
C ARG A 104 -34.77 20.02 34.24
N LYS A 105 -34.64 20.77 35.35
CA LYS A 105 -33.63 21.83 35.49
C LYS A 105 -32.19 21.29 35.60
N ARG A 106 -31.97 20.13 36.22
CA ARG A 106 -30.62 19.49 36.26
C ARG A 106 -30.15 18.95 34.91
N ARG A 107 -31.06 18.57 34.00
CA ARG A 107 -30.71 18.22 32.61
C ARG A 107 -30.37 19.43 31.73
N ARG A 108 -30.58 20.66 32.22
CA ARG A 108 -30.09 21.91 31.61
C ARG A 108 -28.74 22.37 32.19
N GLY A 109 -28.01 21.47 32.86
CA GLY A 109 -26.57 21.66 33.03
C GLY A 109 -25.94 21.69 31.64
N GLY A 110 -25.58 22.88 31.19
CA GLY A 110 -25.07 23.15 29.85
C GLY A 110 -23.98 22.16 29.49
N PHE A 111 -24.32 21.23 28.60
CA PHE A 111 -23.32 20.51 27.84
C PHE A 111 -22.64 21.60 27.02
N VAL A 112 -21.48 22.08 27.48
CA VAL A 112 -20.58 22.89 26.67
C VAL A 112 -20.07 21.94 25.60
N GLU A 113 -20.91 21.75 24.58
CA GLU A 113 -20.57 21.04 23.38
C GLU A 113 -19.51 21.91 22.71
N THR A 114 -18.25 21.64 23.06
CA THR A 114 -17.11 22.13 22.30
C THR A 114 -17.30 21.53 20.92
N GLN A 115 -17.94 22.29 20.03
CA GLN A 115 -18.20 21.88 18.66
C GLN A 115 -16.86 21.56 18.03
N ARG A 116 -16.56 20.27 17.95
CA ARG A 116 -15.35 19.79 17.27
C ARG A 116 -15.53 20.14 15.81
N THR A 117 -14.68 21.04 15.32
CA THR A 117 -14.64 21.33 13.89
C THR A 117 -14.19 20.06 13.16
N ILE A 118 -15.07 19.54 12.32
CA ILE A 118 -14.75 18.39 11.46
C ILE A 118 -13.99 18.85 10.21
N ASN A 119 -13.16 17.96 9.66
CA ASN A 119 -12.40 18.19 8.43
C ASN A 119 -13.21 17.96 7.14
N LEU A 120 -14.50 17.62 7.28
CA LEU A 120 -15.40 17.36 6.16
C LEU A 120 -16.37 18.52 5.99
N VAL A 121 -16.64 18.89 4.74
CA VAL A 121 -17.72 19.83 4.41
C VAL A 121 -18.99 19.03 4.18
N LEU A 122 -19.99 19.28 5.02
CA LEU A 122 -21.33 18.72 4.87
C LEU A 122 -22.21 19.68 4.08
N PRO A 123 -23.26 19.19 3.40
CA PRO A 123 -24.27 20.05 2.82
C PRO A 123 -24.80 21.03 3.88
N GLY A 124 -24.79 22.31 3.53
CA GLY A 124 -25.25 23.37 4.41
C GLY A 124 -26.76 23.38 4.62
N GLU A 125 -27.23 24.34 5.41
CA GLU A 125 -28.65 24.59 5.57
C GLU A 125 -29.31 25.01 4.24
N PRO A 126 -30.58 24.67 4.02
CA PRO A 126 -31.27 25.01 2.79
C PRO A 126 -31.33 26.52 2.60
N THR A 127 -30.95 26.99 1.42
CA THR A 127 -31.04 28.39 1.02
C THR A 127 -32.16 28.57 0.00
N LYS A 128 -32.75 29.76 -0.04
CA LYS A 128 -33.81 30.11 -0.98
C LYS A 128 -33.24 30.92 -2.13
N ALA A 129 -33.25 30.35 -3.33
CA ALA A 129 -32.94 31.10 -4.55
C ALA A 129 -34.10 32.05 -4.92
N SER A 130 -33.76 33.22 -5.45
CA SER A 130 -34.75 34.17 -5.99
C SER A 130 -35.44 33.59 -7.21
N ALA A 131 -36.75 33.82 -7.32
CA ALA A 131 -37.50 33.51 -8.54
C ALA A 131 -36.95 34.35 -9.73
N PRO A 132 -37.01 33.83 -10.97
CA PRO A 132 -36.45 34.51 -12.14
C PRO A 132 -37.01 35.94 -12.33
N GLU A 133 -38.30 36.16 -12.05
CA GLU A 133 -38.96 37.47 -12.14
C GLU A 133 -38.40 38.55 -11.19
N LYS A 134 -37.69 38.13 -10.13
CA LYS A 134 -37.13 39.03 -9.12
C LYS A 134 -35.67 39.40 -9.39
N ILE A 135 -35.03 38.78 -10.37
CA ILE A 135 -33.65 39.04 -10.76
C ILE A 135 -33.64 40.32 -11.61
N ARG A 136 -32.94 41.37 -11.15
CA ARG A 136 -32.88 42.69 -11.82
C ARG A 136 -31.51 43.01 -12.42
N ASP A 137 -30.63 42.02 -12.45
CA ASP A 137 -29.27 42.20 -12.96
C ASP A 137 -29.32 42.41 -14.48
N PRO A 138 -28.82 43.56 -14.99
CA PRO A 138 -28.94 43.88 -16.42
C PRO A 138 -28.11 42.97 -17.33
N ASN A 139 -27.15 42.25 -16.77
CA ASN A 139 -26.27 41.31 -17.49
C ASN A 139 -26.83 39.88 -17.52
N TYR A 140 -28.03 39.63 -16.98
CA TYR A 140 -28.64 38.30 -17.00
C TYR A 140 -29.38 38.07 -18.32
N GLU A 141 -28.86 37.15 -19.13
CA GLU A 141 -29.49 36.68 -20.36
C GLU A 141 -29.90 35.20 -20.21
N PRO A 142 -31.17 34.83 -20.45
CA PRO A 142 -31.60 33.44 -20.41
C PRO A 142 -30.88 32.56 -21.45
N ALA A 143 -30.54 31.33 -21.07
CA ALA A 143 -29.82 30.42 -21.95
C ALA A 143 -30.71 29.87 -23.08
N ALA A 144 -30.23 29.96 -24.32
CA ALA A 144 -30.93 29.43 -25.49
C ALA A 144 -30.76 27.89 -25.66
N SER A 145 -29.71 27.30 -25.08
CA SER A 145 -29.39 25.88 -25.18
C SER A 145 -28.86 25.36 -23.84
N GLY A 146 -29.06 24.07 -23.58
CA GLY A 146 -28.46 23.38 -22.42
C GLY A 146 -26.96 23.12 -22.55
N ALA A 147 -26.39 23.30 -23.76
CA ALA A 147 -24.97 23.05 -24.00
C ALA A 147 -24.09 24.04 -23.22
N GLY A 148 -23.16 23.51 -22.42
CA GLY A 148 -22.25 24.31 -21.60
C GLY A 148 -22.85 24.87 -20.31
N LEU A 149 -24.12 24.54 -19.99
CA LEU A 149 -24.70 24.87 -18.69
C LEU A 149 -24.15 23.96 -17.60
N GLN A 150 -24.02 24.51 -16.39
CA GLN A 150 -23.57 23.76 -15.23
C GLN A 150 -24.67 22.82 -14.74
N GLU A 151 -24.37 21.52 -14.70
CA GLU A 151 -25.21 20.54 -14.03
C GLU A 151 -24.90 20.54 -12.52
N ILE A 152 -25.90 20.90 -11.72
CA ILE A 152 -25.85 20.85 -10.26
C ILE A 152 -26.96 19.94 -9.72
N GLY A 153 -26.73 19.35 -8.55
CA GLY A 153 -27.68 18.44 -7.89
C GLY A 153 -27.14 17.03 -7.73
N GLY A 154 -27.80 16.25 -6.88
CA GLY A 154 -27.32 14.93 -6.46
C GLY A 154 -26.20 14.98 -5.41
N ILE A 155 -26.05 13.88 -4.66
CA ILE A 155 -25.01 13.73 -3.62
C ILE A 155 -24.01 12.62 -3.94
N SER A 156 -24.22 11.88 -5.03
CA SER A 156 -23.39 10.72 -5.40
C SER A 156 -21.92 11.08 -5.58
N ASP A 157 -21.63 12.22 -6.22
CA ASP A 157 -20.27 12.70 -6.47
C ASP A 157 -19.78 13.70 -5.42
N TRP A 158 -20.48 13.83 -4.28
CA TRP A 158 -20.12 14.79 -3.24
C TRP A 158 -18.68 14.56 -2.75
N TRP A 159 -18.34 13.32 -2.39
CA TRP A 159 -17.01 12.97 -1.91
C TRP A 159 -15.96 12.78 -3.01
N ASN A 160 -16.34 12.94 -4.28
CA ASN A 160 -15.40 12.94 -5.40
C ASN A 160 -14.76 14.32 -5.62
N LYS A 161 -15.30 15.36 -4.95
CA LYS A 161 -14.83 16.75 -5.06
C LYS A 161 -13.82 17.08 -3.94
N PRO A 162 -12.59 17.52 -4.26
CA PRO A 162 -11.60 17.93 -3.27
C PRO A 162 -12.07 19.05 -2.34
N GLU A 163 -12.97 19.92 -2.82
CA GLU A 163 -13.56 21.04 -2.08
C GLU A 163 -14.26 20.60 -0.79
N ASN A 164 -14.75 19.37 -0.74
CA ASN A 164 -15.46 18.84 0.42
C ASN A 164 -14.53 18.29 1.52
N PHE A 165 -13.21 18.39 1.34
CA PHE A 165 -12.18 17.93 2.27
C PHE A 165 -11.28 19.10 2.73
N ARG A 166 -11.51 19.59 3.96
CA ARG A 166 -10.78 20.75 4.52
C ARG A 166 -9.29 20.48 4.77
N ASP A 167 -8.93 19.22 4.94
CA ASP A 167 -7.55 18.79 5.15
C ASP A 167 -6.79 18.55 3.84
N GLY A 168 -7.41 18.83 2.69
CA GLY A 168 -6.84 18.60 1.36
C GLY A 168 -6.68 17.11 1.01
N GLY A 169 -7.41 16.22 1.69
CA GLY A 169 -7.33 14.77 1.48
C GLY A 169 -6.24 14.07 2.30
N LYS A 170 -5.56 14.77 3.22
CA LYS A 170 -4.53 14.18 4.10
C LYS A 170 -5.02 13.01 4.94
N GLN A 171 -6.29 12.98 5.34
CA GLN A 171 -6.88 11.83 6.02
C GLN A 171 -6.85 10.53 5.20
N PHE A 172 -6.72 10.62 3.87
CA PHE A 172 -6.59 9.47 2.98
C PHE A 172 -5.12 9.12 2.70
N GLU A 173 -4.16 9.98 3.08
CA GLU A 173 -2.74 9.68 2.95
C GLU A 173 -2.36 8.56 3.94
N TYR A 174 -2.00 7.41 3.39
CA TYR A 174 -1.57 6.28 4.18
C TYR A 174 -0.08 6.41 4.53
N GLN A 175 0.22 6.64 5.82
CA GLN A 175 1.58 6.60 6.34
C GLN A 175 1.83 5.32 7.15
N GLY A 176 2.51 4.36 6.52
CA GLY A 176 2.91 3.11 7.15
C GLY A 176 4.26 3.17 7.89
N PHE A 177 4.62 2.04 8.52
CA PHE A 177 5.95 1.84 9.10
C PHE A 177 7.05 1.84 8.03
N ALA A 178 6.80 1.10 6.94
CA ALA A 178 7.67 1.03 5.77
C ALA A 178 7.76 2.39 5.07
N ALA A 179 8.92 2.68 4.46
CA ALA A 179 9.05 3.82 3.57
C ALA A 179 8.18 3.60 2.32
N GLN A 180 7.46 4.66 1.89
CA GLN A 180 6.63 4.60 0.68
C GLN A 180 7.49 4.50 -0.58
N GLU A 181 8.60 5.24 -0.60
CA GLU A 181 9.64 5.13 -1.61
C GLU A 181 10.54 3.91 -1.30
N LYS A 182 10.71 3.04 -2.29
CA LYS A 182 11.49 1.80 -2.14
C LYS A 182 12.88 1.96 -2.70
N ILE A 183 13.86 1.44 -1.97
CA ILE A 183 15.25 1.36 -2.45
C ILE A 183 15.40 0.08 -3.27
N THR A 184 15.78 0.22 -4.54
CA THR A 184 15.97 -0.91 -5.46
C THR A 184 17.41 -1.10 -5.94
N ASP A 185 18.31 -0.12 -5.71
CA ASP A 185 19.71 -0.23 -6.13
C ASP A 185 20.42 -1.36 -5.36
N PRO A 186 20.95 -2.40 -6.06
CA PRO A 186 21.68 -3.49 -5.43
C PRO A 186 22.88 -3.05 -4.58
N ARG A 187 23.50 -1.91 -4.91
CA ARG A 187 24.67 -1.37 -4.20
C ARG A 187 24.28 -0.89 -2.80
N LEU A 188 23.18 -0.13 -2.71
CA LEU A 188 22.61 0.33 -1.45
C LEU A 188 22.08 -0.84 -0.62
N LEU A 189 21.35 -1.76 -1.26
CA LEU A 189 20.77 -2.92 -0.59
C LEU A 189 21.83 -3.82 0.09
N LYS A 190 23.03 -3.96 -0.50
CA LYS A 190 24.14 -4.71 0.12
C LYS A 190 24.60 -4.11 1.44
N VAL A 191 24.81 -2.79 1.48
CA VAL A 191 25.23 -2.07 2.70
C VAL A 191 24.13 -2.12 3.75
N ILE A 192 22.88 -1.91 3.33
CA ILE A 192 21.71 -1.95 4.20
C ILE A 192 21.53 -3.33 4.83
N LEU A 193 21.65 -4.40 4.03
CA LEU A 193 21.56 -5.78 4.54
C LEU A 193 22.64 -6.06 5.59
N ARG A 194 23.90 -5.67 5.31
CA ARG A 194 25.02 -5.84 6.24
C ARG A 194 24.71 -5.20 7.59
N ARG A 195 24.33 -3.92 7.57
CA ARG A 195 23.95 -3.19 8.78
C ARG A 195 22.76 -3.83 9.49
N ALA A 196 21.70 -4.17 8.77
CA ALA A 196 20.50 -4.76 9.36
C ALA A 196 20.76 -6.10 10.06
N LEU A 197 21.66 -6.93 9.52
CA LEU A 197 22.06 -8.19 10.14
C LEU A 197 22.91 -7.95 11.40
N VAL A 198 23.88 -7.03 11.36
CA VAL A 198 24.68 -6.66 12.54
C VAL A 198 23.80 -6.10 13.66
N GLU A 199 22.90 -5.17 13.32
CA GLU A 199 21.92 -4.62 14.28
C GLU A 199 20.97 -5.72 14.79
N GLY A 200 20.53 -6.65 13.94
CA GLY A 200 19.69 -7.78 14.33
C GLY A 200 20.37 -8.73 15.32
N LEU A 201 21.66 -9.00 15.15
CA LEU A 201 22.46 -9.78 16.10
C LEU A 201 22.60 -9.08 17.46
N ALA A 202 22.84 -7.77 17.47
CA ALA A 202 22.92 -6.99 18.70
C ALA A 202 21.55 -6.93 19.42
N LEU A 203 20.46 -6.74 18.66
CA LEU A 203 19.09 -6.71 19.18
C LEU A 203 18.62 -8.06 19.70
N LYS A 204 19.13 -9.19 19.19
CA LYS A 204 18.86 -10.51 19.79
C LYS A 204 19.30 -10.54 21.26
N LYS A 205 20.47 -9.99 21.58
CA LYS A 205 21.05 -10.05 22.94
C LYS A 205 20.44 -9.01 23.89
N PHE A 206 20.19 -7.79 23.40
CA PHE A 206 19.78 -6.67 24.25
C PHE A 206 18.38 -6.13 23.95
N GLY A 207 17.60 -6.77 23.08
CA GLY A 207 16.34 -6.21 22.56
C GLY A 207 15.26 -5.95 23.60
N ALA A 208 15.17 -6.80 24.63
CA ALA A 208 14.20 -6.67 25.73
C ALA A 208 14.77 -5.95 26.97
N ASN A 209 15.93 -5.29 26.84
CA ASN A 209 16.55 -4.58 27.97
C ASN A 209 15.68 -3.37 28.38
N PRO A 210 15.30 -3.23 29.67
CA PRO A 210 14.53 -2.08 30.17
C PRO A 210 15.19 -0.71 29.94
N GLN A 211 16.52 -0.68 29.77
CA GLN A 211 17.26 0.55 29.45
C GLN A 211 17.11 0.99 27.99
N ASN A 212 16.40 0.23 27.16
CA ASN A 212 16.17 0.59 25.77
C ASN A 212 15.12 1.71 25.68
N PRO A 213 15.40 2.80 24.93
CA PRO A 213 14.39 3.79 24.62
C PRO A 213 13.28 3.18 23.76
N ALA A 214 12.09 3.75 23.87
CA ALA A 214 10.96 3.37 23.05
C ALA A 214 11.30 3.50 21.54
N ASP A 215 10.81 2.56 20.74
CA ASP A 215 11.00 2.54 19.28
C ASP A 215 12.46 2.55 18.77
N ILE A 216 13.43 2.11 19.59
CA ILE A 216 14.87 2.03 19.20
C ILE A 216 15.09 1.35 17.83
N ALA A 217 14.36 0.27 17.55
CA ALA A 217 14.49 -0.48 16.30
C ALA A 217 13.88 0.24 15.08
N ALA A 218 13.13 1.32 15.25
CA ALA A 218 12.57 2.13 14.16
C ALA A 218 13.48 3.30 13.76
N ILE A 219 14.34 3.77 14.67
CA ILE A 219 15.24 4.91 14.44
C ILE A 219 16.52 4.47 13.74
N ILE A 220 16.95 5.23 12.73
CA ILE A 220 18.14 4.94 11.93
C ILE A 220 19.17 6.04 12.16
N GLY A 221 20.28 5.70 12.81
CA GLY A 221 21.44 6.60 12.89
C GLY A 221 22.08 6.80 11.51
N ASN A 222 22.44 8.03 11.17
CA ASN A 222 23.09 8.42 9.91
C ASN A 222 24.53 8.92 10.15
N GLY A 223 25.27 9.18 9.08
CA GLY A 223 26.68 9.61 9.14
C GLY A 223 27.58 8.48 9.65
N ASP A 224 28.37 8.76 10.67
CA ASP A 224 29.36 7.85 11.27
C ASP A 224 28.76 6.50 11.72
N HIS A 225 27.46 6.46 12.06
CA HIS A 225 26.76 5.21 12.36
C HIS A 225 26.83 4.18 11.21
N TRP A 226 26.80 4.62 9.94
CA TRP A 226 26.93 3.72 8.80
C TRP A 226 28.28 3.03 8.81
N GLN A 227 29.37 3.79 8.90
CA GLN A 227 30.73 3.24 8.89
C GLN A 227 30.97 2.30 10.08
N ARG A 228 30.59 2.72 11.29
CA ARG A 228 30.81 1.93 12.52
C ARG A 228 30.07 0.60 12.52
N THR A 229 28.80 0.58 12.13
CA THR A 229 27.99 -0.67 12.16
C THR A 229 28.36 -1.63 11.04
N VAL A 230 28.72 -1.09 9.88
CA VAL A 230 29.05 -1.87 8.69
C VAL A 230 30.42 -2.55 8.81
N SER A 231 31.38 -1.86 9.43
CA SER A 231 32.77 -2.35 9.58
C SER A 231 32.95 -3.36 10.72
N VAL A 232 31.88 -3.70 11.43
CA VAL A 232 31.93 -4.77 12.45
C VAL A 232 32.21 -6.10 11.78
N GLU A 233 33.20 -6.83 12.29
CA GLU A 233 33.61 -8.12 11.74
C GLU A 233 32.59 -9.20 12.08
N MET A 234 31.94 -9.73 11.05
CA MET A 234 31.04 -10.88 11.11
C MET A 234 31.76 -12.09 10.54
N CYS A 235 31.63 -13.22 11.22
CA CYS A 235 32.21 -14.49 10.80
C CYS A 235 31.20 -15.62 10.94
N ARG A 236 31.60 -16.79 10.44
CA ARG A 236 30.95 -18.06 10.77
C ARG A 236 31.32 -18.42 12.21
N GLY A 237 30.31 -18.58 13.06
CA GLY A 237 30.47 -19.08 14.43
C GLY A 237 30.73 -20.58 14.47
N GLU A 238 30.95 -21.11 15.67
CA GLU A 238 31.33 -22.52 15.90
C GLU A 238 30.28 -23.50 15.34
N ASP A 239 28.99 -23.19 15.48
CA ASP A 239 27.89 -24.01 14.96
C ASP A 239 27.59 -23.78 13.46
N GLY A 240 28.39 -22.95 12.80
CA GLY A 240 28.14 -22.51 11.42
C GLY A 240 27.10 -21.40 11.29
N GLU A 241 26.58 -20.89 12.40
CA GLU A 241 25.67 -19.74 12.43
C GLU A 241 26.41 -18.41 12.27
N LEU A 242 25.68 -17.38 11.84
CA LEU A 242 26.19 -16.03 11.72
C LEU A 242 26.41 -15.39 13.10
N ALA A 243 27.66 -15.07 13.41
CA ALA A 243 28.05 -14.41 14.65
C ALA A 243 29.01 -13.23 14.38
N LEU A 244 29.21 -12.39 15.39
CA LEU A 244 30.29 -11.40 15.37
C LEU A 244 31.58 -12.05 15.86
N LYS A 245 32.74 -11.64 15.35
CA LYS A 245 34.03 -12.16 15.84
C LYS A 245 34.29 -11.81 17.31
N LYS A 246 33.80 -10.66 17.75
CA LYS A 246 33.98 -10.15 19.11
C LYS A 246 32.64 -9.82 19.73
N ASP A 247 32.36 -10.45 20.86
CA ASP A 247 31.15 -10.20 21.63
C ASP A 247 31.07 -8.77 22.19
N SER A 248 32.22 -8.12 22.40
CA SER A 248 32.29 -6.72 22.83
C SER A 248 31.70 -5.76 21.79
N ASP A 249 31.71 -6.13 20.51
CA ASP A 249 31.14 -5.30 19.45
C ASP A 249 29.60 -5.35 19.43
N LEU A 250 28.97 -6.41 19.97
CA LEU A 250 27.51 -6.45 20.13
C LEU A 250 27.02 -5.30 21.02
N GLN A 251 27.72 -5.06 22.14
CA GLN A 251 27.38 -3.98 23.05
C GLN A 251 27.64 -2.61 22.42
N LYS A 252 28.73 -2.46 21.65
CA LYS A 252 29.01 -1.20 20.94
C LYS A 252 27.92 -0.86 19.93
N VAL A 253 27.49 -1.84 19.13
CA VAL A 253 26.39 -1.65 18.15
C VAL A 253 25.09 -1.31 18.87
N TRP A 254 24.76 -2.02 19.95
CA TRP A 254 23.57 -1.72 20.75
C TRP A 254 23.59 -0.30 21.32
N ILE A 255 24.70 0.15 21.90
CA ILE A 255 24.87 1.52 22.41
C ILE A 255 24.75 2.54 21.27
N LEU A 256 25.30 2.25 20.09
CA LEU A 256 25.15 3.13 18.92
C LEU A 256 23.69 3.28 18.50
N MET A 257 22.89 2.21 18.53
CA MET A 257 21.45 2.28 18.25
C MET A 257 20.73 3.10 19.32
N ARG A 258 21.09 2.90 20.60
CA ARG A 258 20.53 3.64 21.72
C ARG A 258 20.80 5.14 21.59
N ASN A 259 22.05 5.52 21.36
CA ASN A 259 22.45 6.91 21.18
C ASN A 259 21.70 7.58 20.00
N ALA A 260 21.45 6.84 18.92
CA ALA A 260 20.65 7.37 17.80
C ALA A 260 19.18 7.56 18.17
N ALA A 261 18.59 6.63 18.93
CA ALA A 261 17.20 6.70 19.39
C ALA A 261 17.00 7.82 20.42
N ASP A 262 17.86 7.90 21.43
CA ASP A 262 17.85 8.98 22.44
C ASP A 262 18.01 10.34 21.77
N LYS A 263 18.99 10.46 20.86
CA LYS A 263 19.20 11.70 20.10
C LYS A 263 17.94 12.09 19.32
N ALA A 264 17.28 11.15 18.65
CA ALA A 264 16.06 11.43 17.90
C ALA A 264 14.89 11.84 18.81
N HIS A 265 14.76 11.19 19.98
CA HIS A 265 13.76 11.53 20.99
C HIS A 265 13.95 12.96 21.50
N TYR A 266 15.15 13.29 21.99
CA TYR A 266 15.46 14.63 22.49
C TYR A 266 15.36 15.70 21.40
N THR A 267 15.75 15.39 20.16
CA THR A 267 15.56 16.31 19.02
C THR A 267 14.08 16.58 18.77
N ARG A 268 13.20 15.57 18.90
CA ARG A 268 11.76 15.72 18.71
C ARG A 268 11.13 16.57 19.81
N GLU A 269 11.48 16.33 21.07
CA GLU A 269 11.01 17.14 22.20
C GLU A 269 11.48 18.59 22.07
N TRP A 270 12.76 18.79 21.75
CA TRP A 270 13.32 20.12 21.49
C TRP A 270 12.61 20.83 20.33
N THR A 271 12.34 20.15 19.22
CA THR A 271 11.62 20.76 18.07
C THR A 271 10.18 21.11 18.43
N ALA A 272 9.50 20.25 19.20
CA ALA A 272 8.14 20.52 19.68
C ALA A 272 8.11 21.72 20.64
N GLU A 273 9.13 21.84 21.49
CA GLU A 273 9.27 22.94 22.44
C GLU A 273 9.55 24.27 21.75
N VAL A 274 10.48 24.29 20.78
CA VAL A 274 10.69 25.47 19.92
C VAL A 274 9.39 25.87 19.20
N GLY A 275 8.63 24.89 18.71
CA GLY A 275 7.30 25.13 18.11
C GLY A 275 6.25 25.62 19.10
N ARG A 276 6.34 25.24 20.38
CA ARG A 276 5.50 25.74 21.47
C ARG A 276 5.84 27.19 21.78
N LEU A 277 7.11 27.52 22.02
CA LEU A 277 7.58 28.88 22.31
C LEU A 277 7.17 29.87 21.22
N ARG A 278 7.32 29.48 19.95
CA ARG A 278 6.89 30.29 18.80
C ARG A 278 5.38 30.56 18.79
N ARG A 279 4.54 29.63 19.26
CA ARG A 279 3.08 29.81 19.34
C ARG A 279 2.67 30.70 20.51
N VAL A 280 3.45 30.72 21.59
CA VAL A 280 3.23 31.57 22.76
C VAL A 280 3.76 33.00 22.53
N GLY A 281 4.66 33.19 21.57
CA GLY A 281 5.25 34.50 21.21
C GLY A 281 6.65 34.74 21.81
N GLU A 282 7.24 33.74 22.46
CA GLU A 282 8.59 33.79 23.08
C GLU A 282 9.69 33.57 22.01
N HIS A 283 9.75 34.48 21.03
CA HIS A 283 10.63 34.34 19.86
C HIS A 283 12.13 34.41 20.20
N GLU A 284 12.52 35.20 21.20
CA GLU A 284 13.92 35.34 21.60
C GLU A 284 14.47 34.05 22.20
N GLN A 285 13.74 33.45 23.14
CA GLN A 285 14.09 32.17 23.75
C GLN A 285 14.07 31.03 22.71
N ALA A 286 13.10 31.05 21.80
CA ALA A 286 13.07 30.09 20.69
C ALA A 286 14.33 30.20 19.79
N ASN A 287 14.82 31.41 19.55
CA ASN A 287 16.04 31.64 18.76
C ASN A 287 17.31 31.22 19.52
N GLN A 288 17.38 31.43 20.84
CA GLN A 288 18.48 30.94 21.67
C GLN A 288 18.56 29.41 21.63
N LEU A 289 17.44 28.71 21.87
CA LEU A 289 17.37 27.25 21.79
C LEU A 289 17.70 26.71 20.40
N LEU A 290 17.41 27.45 19.34
CA LEU A 290 17.81 27.09 17.98
C LEU A 290 19.33 27.09 17.80
N GLN A 291 20.04 28.08 18.36
CA GLN A 291 21.49 28.14 18.29
C GLN A 291 22.16 27.08 19.17
N GLU A 292 21.63 26.85 20.37
CA GLU A 292 22.12 25.81 21.28
C GLU A 292 21.88 24.41 20.72
N GLY A 293 20.70 24.14 20.17
CA GLY A 293 20.37 22.86 19.54
C GLY A 293 21.28 22.53 18.36
N LYS A 294 21.69 23.53 17.57
CA LYS A 294 22.69 23.34 16.50
C LYS A 294 24.04 22.89 17.05
N LYS A 295 24.49 23.43 18.20
CA LYS A 295 25.74 22.99 18.86
C LYS A 295 25.63 21.56 19.39
N LEU A 296 24.45 21.15 19.87
CA LEU A 296 24.15 19.77 20.28
C LEU A 296 24.00 18.80 19.09
N GLY A 297 24.11 19.31 17.86
CA GLY A 297 24.00 18.51 16.64
C GLY A 297 22.57 18.07 16.32
N TYR A 298 21.57 18.78 16.86
CA TYR A 298 20.16 18.65 16.49
C TYR A 298 19.90 19.47 15.22
N ARG A 299 18.95 19.01 14.40
CA ARG A 299 18.53 19.70 13.18
C ARG A 299 17.04 20.01 13.26
N PHE A 300 16.64 21.16 12.74
CA PHE A 300 15.25 21.62 12.82
C PHE A 300 14.41 20.98 11.70
N GLY A 301 13.12 20.71 11.97
CA GLY A 301 12.27 19.76 11.24
C GLY A 301 12.23 19.81 9.70
N SER A 302 12.51 20.95 9.06
CA SER A 302 12.62 21.03 7.59
C SER A 302 13.92 20.45 7.03
N GLU A 303 14.96 20.30 7.86
CA GLU A 303 16.31 19.84 7.49
C GLU A 303 16.58 18.37 7.83
N GLU A 304 15.59 17.65 8.38
CA GLU A 304 15.74 16.24 8.75
C GLU A 304 16.09 15.36 7.54
N GLY A 305 15.70 15.77 6.32
CA GLY A 305 16.03 15.10 5.07
C GLY A 305 15.46 13.68 4.98
N SER A 306 15.92 12.89 4.01
CA SER A 306 15.54 11.48 3.95
C SER A 306 16.02 10.74 5.20
N ARG A 307 15.21 9.78 5.70
CA ARG A 307 15.58 8.96 6.87
C ARG A 307 16.85 8.13 6.63
N VAL A 308 17.05 7.69 5.39
CA VAL A 308 18.26 7.00 4.92
C VAL A 308 19.06 7.98 4.08
N LYS A 309 20.21 8.42 4.60
CA LYS A 309 21.17 9.28 3.90
C LYS A 309 22.37 8.44 3.52
N LEU A 310 22.28 7.75 2.39
CA LEU A 310 23.35 6.94 1.85
C LEU A 310 23.38 7.09 0.33
N LYS A 311 24.49 7.59 -0.20
CA LYS A 311 24.71 7.69 -1.65
C LYS A 311 25.37 6.44 -2.21
N VAL A 312 25.34 6.29 -3.54
CA VAL A 312 25.90 5.12 -4.22
C VAL A 312 27.42 5.07 -4.08
N GLU A 313 28.10 6.21 -4.15
CA GLU A 313 29.55 6.33 -4.03
C GLU A 313 30.01 5.91 -2.63
N GLU A 314 29.38 6.47 -1.59
CA GLU A 314 29.61 6.11 -0.19
C GLU A 314 29.35 4.62 0.06
N ALA A 315 28.31 4.05 -0.55
CA ALA A 315 28.00 2.63 -0.43
C ALA A 315 29.08 1.73 -1.05
N ILE A 316 29.68 2.15 -2.16
CA ILE A 316 30.79 1.43 -2.82
C ILE A 316 32.05 1.49 -1.94
N GLU A 317 32.32 2.62 -1.28
CA GLU A 317 33.44 2.75 -0.34
C GLU A 317 33.24 1.89 0.89
N LEU A 318 32.06 1.94 1.50
CA LEU A 318 31.71 1.09 2.64
C LEU A 318 31.84 -0.38 2.29
N ARG A 319 31.50 -0.79 1.07
CA ARG A 319 31.66 -2.19 0.63
C ARG A 319 33.10 -2.70 0.74
N LYS A 320 34.10 -1.83 0.63
CA LYS A 320 35.51 -2.21 0.73
C LYS A 320 35.95 -2.50 2.17
N SER A 321 35.20 -2.05 3.18
CA SER A 321 35.63 -2.18 4.58
C SER A 321 35.43 -3.56 5.18
N TRP A 322 34.67 -4.46 4.53
CA TRP A 322 34.35 -5.77 5.10
C TRP A 322 34.75 -6.96 4.22
N ASN A 323 35.18 -8.03 4.89
CA ASN A 323 35.54 -9.31 4.28
C ASN A 323 34.31 -10.12 3.85
N ASN A 324 34.47 -11.07 2.94
CA ASN A 324 33.37 -11.90 2.44
C ASN A 324 32.98 -13.07 3.35
N ASP A 325 33.68 -13.28 4.48
CA ASP A 325 33.57 -14.43 5.37
C ASP A 325 32.13 -14.68 5.87
N TRP A 326 31.36 -13.62 6.10
CA TRP A 326 29.95 -13.68 6.51
C TRP A 326 29.02 -14.36 5.50
N LYS A 327 29.42 -14.50 4.23
CA LYS A 327 28.62 -15.21 3.21
C LYS A 327 28.61 -16.72 3.44
N GLU A 328 29.66 -17.25 4.06
CA GLU A 328 29.79 -18.67 4.39
C GLU A 328 28.96 -19.06 5.62
N ALA A 329 28.60 -18.07 6.44
CA ALA A 329 27.77 -18.27 7.61
C ALA A 329 26.30 -18.52 7.24
N THR A 330 25.66 -19.40 8.00
CA THR A 330 24.22 -19.67 7.86
C THR A 330 23.41 -18.78 8.80
N ILE A 331 22.22 -18.37 8.36
CA ILE A 331 21.29 -17.55 9.13
C ILE A 331 20.05 -18.40 9.38
N ARG A 332 20.01 -19.09 10.52
CA ARG A 332 18.90 -19.97 10.90
C ARG A 332 17.97 -19.30 11.91
N ASP A 333 18.55 -18.59 12.87
CA ASP A 333 17.84 -17.95 13.97
C ASP A 333 16.69 -17.02 13.51
N PRO A 334 15.42 -17.34 13.89
CA PRO A 334 14.26 -16.53 13.60
C PRO A 334 14.31 -15.12 14.20
N ILE A 335 14.90 -14.94 15.39
CA ILE A 335 14.93 -13.65 16.10
C ILE A 335 15.82 -12.66 15.33
N VAL A 336 16.99 -13.12 14.88
CA VAL A 336 17.90 -12.31 14.05
C VAL A 336 17.22 -11.91 12.75
N LYS A 337 16.55 -12.86 12.09
CA LYS A 337 15.79 -12.60 10.86
C LYS A 337 14.68 -11.59 11.06
N PHE A 338 13.94 -11.69 12.17
CA PHE A 338 12.86 -10.76 12.50
C PHE A 338 13.37 -9.33 12.64
N TYR A 339 14.41 -9.10 13.46
CA TYR A 339 14.96 -7.76 13.63
C TYR A 339 15.61 -7.25 12.34
N ALA A 340 16.34 -8.09 11.61
CA ALA A 340 16.92 -7.72 10.33
C ALA A 340 15.82 -7.30 9.33
N ALA A 341 14.74 -8.09 9.20
CA ALA A 341 13.60 -7.78 8.33
C ALA A 341 12.91 -6.47 8.73
N LYS A 342 12.69 -6.22 10.03
CA LYS A 342 12.12 -4.96 10.55
C LYS A 342 12.98 -3.76 10.16
N ARG A 343 14.31 -3.88 10.29
CA ARG A 343 15.27 -2.84 9.91
C ARG A 343 15.29 -2.60 8.40
N ILE A 344 15.30 -3.67 7.61
CA ILE A 344 15.22 -3.60 6.14
C ILE A 344 13.92 -2.95 5.69
N GLN A 345 12.77 -3.32 6.28
CA GLN A 345 11.48 -2.74 5.95
C GLN A 345 11.47 -1.23 6.17
N LYS A 346 12.08 -0.75 7.26
CA LYS A 346 12.15 0.67 7.56
C LYS A 346 13.08 1.43 6.61
N MET A 347 14.24 0.85 6.30
CA MET A 347 15.26 1.48 5.45
C MET A 347 14.92 1.44 3.96
N THR A 348 14.38 0.31 3.48
CA THR A 348 14.21 0.02 2.04
C THR A 348 12.76 0.05 1.57
N GLY A 349 11.79 -0.02 2.49
CA GLY A 349 10.38 -0.17 2.16
C GLY A 349 9.95 -1.59 1.77
N HIS A 350 10.88 -2.56 1.71
CA HIS A 350 10.56 -3.96 1.36
C HIS A 350 10.08 -4.74 2.58
N LEU A 351 8.90 -5.35 2.46
CA LEU A 351 8.37 -6.28 3.45
C LEU A 351 8.70 -7.72 3.04
N LEU A 352 9.51 -8.40 3.83
CA LEU A 352 9.76 -9.84 3.69
C LEU A 352 8.75 -10.61 4.52
N SER A 353 8.06 -11.58 3.91
CA SER A 353 7.11 -12.44 4.62
C SER A 353 7.82 -13.47 5.49
N ASP A 354 7.16 -13.95 6.54
CA ASP A 354 7.72 -14.96 7.46
C ASP A 354 8.10 -16.24 6.71
N GLY A 355 7.27 -16.70 5.77
CA GLY A 355 7.61 -17.86 4.92
C GLY A 355 8.89 -17.66 4.10
N LYS A 356 9.15 -16.42 3.63
CA LYS A 356 10.42 -16.08 2.97
C LYS A 356 11.57 -16.09 3.97
N LEU A 357 11.42 -15.51 5.16
CA LEU A 357 12.45 -15.53 6.21
C LEU A 357 12.82 -16.95 6.64
N THR A 358 11.84 -17.85 6.75
CA THR A 358 12.09 -19.27 7.05
C THR A 358 12.90 -19.95 5.94
N SER A 359 12.58 -19.67 4.66
CA SER A 359 13.31 -20.23 3.50
C SER A 359 14.73 -19.69 3.35
N ILE A 360 15.01 -18.49 3.86
CA ILE A 360 16.33 -17.87 3.77
C ILE A 360 17.27 -18.50 4.80
N GLN A 361 18.30 -19.20 4.31
CA GLN A 361 19.32 -19.82 5.17
C GLN A 361 20.71 -19.18 5.00
N THR A 362 20.92 -18.40 3.94
CA THR A 362 22.21 -17.78 3.61
C THR A 362 22.03 -16.30 3.34
N VAL A 363 23.13 -15.56 3.43
CA VAL A 363 23.19 -14.14 3.04
C VAL A 363 22.82 -13.95 1.57
N ALA A 364 23.22 -14.87 0.70
CA ALA A 364 22.92 -14.80 -0.73
C ALA A 364 21.39 -14.83 -0.97
N ASN A 365 20.67 -15.70 -0.26
CA ASN A 365 19.21 -15.79 -0.35
C ASN A 365 18.54 -14.50 0.17
N PHE A 366 19.11 -13.86 1.20
CA PHE A 366 18.65 -12.55 1.66
C PHE A 366 18.83 -11.47 0.59
N MET A 367 20.02 -11.42 -0.03
CA MET A 367 20.30 -10.46 -1.11
C MET A 367 19.40 -10.68 -2.32
N ASP A 368 19.23 -11.94 -2.74
CA ASP A 368 18.34 -12.32 -3.85
C ASP A 368 16.90 -11.87 -3.57
N ALA A 369 16.39 -12.12 -2.36
CA ALA A 369 15.04 -11.71 -1.99
C ALA A 369 14.81 -10.19 -2.00
N LEU A 370 15.86 -9.37 -1.81
CA LEU A 370 15.75 -7.91 -1.81
C LEU A 370 16.00 -7.28 -3.18
N VAL A 371 16.92 -7.84 -3.95
CA VAL A 371 17.32 -7.30 -5.26
C VAL A 371 16.40 -7.79 -6.37
N THR A 372 15.93 -9.04 -6.28
CA THR A 372 15.14 -9.64 -7.35
C THR A 372 13.75 -9.03 -7.38
N PRO A 373 13.38 -8.31 -8.46
CA PRO A 373 12.06 -7.73 -8.59
C PRO A 373 11.00 -8.83 -8.70
N PRO A 374 9.72 -8.52 -8.41
CA PRO A 374 8.64 -9.47 -8.63
C PRO A 374 8.60 -9.90 -10.10
N LYS A 375 8.35 -11.18 -10.34
CA LYS A 375 8.23 -11.71 -11.71
C LYS A 375 7.16 -10.93 -12.49
N PRO A 376 7.42 -10.55 -13.75
CA PRO A 376 6.45 -9.82 -14.57
C PRO A 376 5.16 -10.63 -14.70
N LYS A 377 4.01 -9.96 -14.56
CA LYS A 377 2.70 -10.63 -14.67
C LYS A 377 2.31 -10.85 -16.12
N LYS A 378 2.79 -10.00 -17.04
CA LYS A 378 2.47 -10.11 -18.45
C LYS A 378 3.56 -10.89 -19.18
N LEU A 379 3.13 -11.83 -20.02
CA LEU A 379 4.04 -12.59 -20.87
C LEU A 379 4.85 -11.67 -21.80
N ALA A 380 4.26 -10.58 -22.28
CA ALA A 380 4.97 -9.60 -23.12
C ALA A 380 6.18 -8.99 -22.39
N GLU A 381 6.01 -8.56 -21.13
CA GLU A 381 7.10 -8.02 -20.30
C GLU A 381 8.19 -9.07 -20.05
N GLN A 382 7.81 -10.35 -19.87
CA GLN A 382 8.75 -11.45 -19.74
C GLN A 382 9.52 -11.72 -21.05
N ILE A 383 8.85 -11.64 -22.21
CA ILE A 383 9.47 -11.81 -23.52
C ILE A 383 10.46 -10.68 -23.80
N GLU A 384 10.16 -9.45 -23.41
CA GLU A 384 11.09 -8.30 -23.53
C GLU A 384 12.34 -8.47 -22.67
N GLN A 385 12.24 -9.11 -21.51
CA GLN A 385 13.40 -9.42 -20.66
C GLN A 385 14.26 -10.56 -21.20
N ASN A 386 13.71 -11.43 -22.05
CA ASN A 386 14.47 -12.48 -22.71
C ASN A 386 15.31 -11.87 -23.83
N SER A 387 16.62 -12.16 -23.88
CA SER A 387 17.53 -11.58 -24.87
C SER A 387 17.34 -12.11 -26.30
N ILE A 388 16.72 -13.28 -26.48
CA ILE A 388 16.70 -13.97 -27.78
C ILE A 388 15.60 -13.42 -28.69
N LEU A 389 14.36 -13.34 -28.21
CA LEU A 389 13.20 -13.02 -29.06
C LEU A 389 13.19 -11.58 -29.59
N PRO A 390 13.57 -10.55 -28.80
CA PRO A 390 13.65 -9.17 -29.30
C PRO A 390 14.77 -8.96 -30.33
N GLU A 391 15.82 -9.77 -30.31
CA GLU A 391 16.97 -9.65 -31.20
C GLU A 391 16.69 -10.22 -32.60
N LEU A 392 15.71 -11.13 -32.72
CA LEU A 392 15.37 -11.76 -33.99
C LEU A 392 14.67 -10.76 -34.94
N PRO A 393 15.26 -10.42 -36.11
CA PRO A 393 14.72 -9.39 -36.99
C PRO A 393 13.39 -9.78 -37.67
N ASN A 394 13.09 -11.08 -37.73
CA ASN A 394 11.87 -11.64 -38.33
C ASN A 394 10.73 -11.87 -37.32
N VAL A 395 10.96 -11.59 -36.04
CA VAL A 395 9.97 -11.79 -34.98
C VAL A 395 9.56 -10.44 -34.42
N LYS A 396 8.26 -10.17 -34.39
CA LYS A 396 7.71 -8.95 -33.79
C LYS A 396 6.68 -9.28 -32.73
N VAL A 397 6.97 -8.87 -31.52
CA VAL A 397 6.10 -9.08 -30.35
C VAL A 397 5.35 -7.78 -30.07
N TYR A 398 4.03 -7.87 -29.90
CA TYR A 398 3.18 -6.74 -29.57
C TYR A 398 2.67 -6.87 -28.12
N PRO A 399 2.78 -5.82 -27.28
CA PRO A 399 2.41 -5.90 -25.86
C PRO A 399 0.89 -5.91 -25.63
N ARG A 400 0.10 -5.54 -26.65
CA ARG A 400 -1.37 -5.49 -26.61
C ARG A 400 -1.95 -6.20 -27.83
N ARG A 401 -3.23 -6.57 -27.73
CA ARG A 401 -3.98 -7.12 -28.87
C ARG A 401 -3.94 -6.16 -30.05
N VAL A 402 -3.54 -6.67 -31.21
CA VAL A 402 -3.60 -5.94 -32.49
C VAL A 402 -5.06 -5.81 -32.90
N THR A 403 -5.55 -4.58 -32.94
CA THR A 403 -6.94 -4.25 -33.32
C THR A 403 -7.06 -4.12 -34.85
N PRO A 404 -8.27 -4.17 -35.43
CA PRO A 404 -8.47 -3.87 -36.85
C PRO A 404 -7.89 -2.50 -37.26
N VAL A 405 -8.00 -1.50 -36.39
CA VAL A 405 -7.41 -0.17 -36.59
C VAL A 405 -5.89 -0.25 -36.74
N ASP A 406 -5.21 -1.07 -35.93
CA ASP A 406 -3.76 -1.24 -36.04
C ASP A 406 -3.36 -1.89 -37.37
N LYS A 407 -4.14 -2.85 -37.86
CA LYS A 407 -3.91 -3.48 -39.18
C LYS A 407 -4.04 -2.45 -40.31
N GLU A 408 -5.09 -1.63 -40.29
CA GLU A 408 -5.28 -0.57 -41.30
C GLU A 408 -4.22 0.53 -41.21
N LYS A 409 -3.67 0.78 -40.02
CA LYS A 409 -2.50 1.66 -39.85
C LYS A 409 -1.23 1.07 -40.45
N MET A 410 -1.00 -0.23 -40.27
CA MET A 410 0.16 -0.93 -40.87
C MET A 410 0.09 -0.93 -42.40
N VAL A 411 -1.11 -1.07 -42.97
CA VAL A 411 -1.35 -0.95 -44.43
C VAL A 411 -1.27 0.51 -44.90
N GLY A 412 -1.48 1.49 -44.01
CA GLY A 412 -1.50 2.92 -44.31
C GLY A 412 -2.87 3.47 -44.72
N ARG A 413 -3.89 2.61 -44.86
CA ARG A 413 -5.26 2.98 -45.27
C ARG A 413 -6.02 3.77 -44.20
N TRP A 414 -5.67 3.62 -42.92
CA TRP A 414 -6.34 4.30 -41.81
C TRP A 414 -6.40 5.83 -41.98
N LYS A 415 -5.37 6.44 -42.56
CA LYS A 415 -5.33 7.89 -42.80
C LYS A 415 -6.41 8.35 -43.78
N VAL A 416 -6.76 7.51 -44.77
CA VAL A 416 -7.81 7.79 -45.74
C VAL A 416 -9.19 7.63 -45.10
N ILE A 417 -9.38 6.55 -44.34
CA ILE A 417 -10.62 6.29 -43.58
C ILE A 417 -10.92 7.47 -42.65
N GLN A 418 -9.92 7.95 -41.92
CA GLN A 418 -10.08 9.10 -41.02
C GLN A 418 -10.54 10.36 -41.76
N LYS A 419 -9.92 10.71 -42.89
CA LYS A 419 -10.30 11.89 -43.69
C LYS A 419 -11.73 11.78 -44.22
N GLU A 420 -12.12 10.61 -44.72
CA GLU A 420 -13.46 10.38 -45.24
C GLU A 420 -14.53 10.41 -44.14
N LEU A 421 -14.27 9.81 -42.97
CA LEU A 421 -15.21 9.87 -41.85
C LEU A 421 -15.37 11.29 -41.32
N GLN A 422 -14.27 12.05 -41.19
CA GLN A 422 -14.32 13.46 -40.78
C GLN A 422 -15.08 14.33 -41.79
N LYS A 423 -14.83 14.15 -43.09
CA LYS A 423 -15.53 14.86 -44.17
C LYS A 423 -17.04 14.62 -44.13
N ARG A 424 -17.47 13.46 -43.64
CA ARG A 424 -18.88 13.07 -43.50
C ARG A 424 -19.45 13.31 -42.10
N GLU A 425 -18.69 13.96 -41.22
CA GLU A 425 -19.07 14.23 -39.83
C GLU A 425 -19.40 12.96 -39.02
N LEU A 426 -18.81 11.82 -39.42
CA LEU A 426 -18.96 10.54 -38.72
C LEU A 426 -17.88 10.39 -37.62
N PRO A 427 -18.19 9.72 -36.51
CA PRO A 427 -17.21 9.50 -35.44
C PRO A 427 -16.08 8.59 -35.92
N VAL A 428 -14.85 9.09 -35.88
CA VAL A 428 -13.65 8.36 -36.35
C VAL A 428 -13.33 7.15 -35.47
N LEU A 429 -13.49 7.30 -34.15
CA LEU A 429 -13.38 6.23 -33.16
C LEU A 429 -14.46 6.41 -32.11
N GLY A 430 -15.19 5.33 -31.81
CA GLY A 430 -16.31 5.36 -30.87
C GLY A 430 -17.65 5.66 -31.55
N THR A 431 -18.66 5.99 -30.73
CA THR A 431 -20.05 6.17 -31.15
C THR A 431 -20.45 7.64 -31.31
N GLY A 432 -19.51 8.58 -31.12
CA GLY A 432 -19.78 10.02 -31.13
C GLY A 432 -20.66 10.49 -29.96
N ASN A 433 -21.21 11.69 -30.08
CA ASN A 433 -22.10 12.31 -29.09
C ASN A 433 -23.58 11.88 -29.27
N VAL A 434 -23.82 10.69 -29.83
CA VAL A 434 -25.17 10.17 -30.05
C VAL A 434 -25.61 9.38 -28.83
N GLY A 435 -26.78 9.71 -28.30
CA GLY A 435 -27.38 9.01 -27.17
C GLY A 435 -27.76 7.56 -27.49
N LYS A 436 -28.08 6.79 -26.45
CA LYS A 436 -28.67 5.46 -26.63
C LYS A 436 -30.07 5.59 -27.24
N TYR A 437 -30.54 4.52 -27.87
CA TYR A 437 -31.94 4.44 -28.33
C TYR A 437 -32.90 4.52 -27.14
N VAL A 438 -33.80 5.51 -27.15
CA VAL A 438 -34.68 5.85 -26.01
C VAL A 438 -36.16 5.55 -26.22
N GLU A 439 -36.62 5.29 -27.44
CA GLU A 439 -38.06 5.15 -27.74
C GLU A 439 -38.75 4.08 -26.89
N LEU A 440 -38.18 2.87 -26.84
CA LEU A 440 -38.72 1.80 -25.98
C LEU A 440 -38.62 2.16 -24.49
N LYS A 441 -37.58 2.87 -24.08
CA LYS A 441 -37.42 3.34 -22.69
C LYS A 441 -38.53 4.34 -22.34
N TRP A 442 -38.89 5.24 -23.26
CA TRP A 442 -39.98 6.20 -23.09
C TRP A 442 -41.36 5.54 -23.08
N LEU A 443 -41.53 4.44 -23.81
CA LEU A 443 -42.70 3.57 -23.74
C LEU A 443 -42.77 2.74 -22.44
N GLY A 444 -41.82 2.91 -21.51
CA GLY A 444 -41.78 2.19 -20.24
C GLY A 444 -41.35 0.73 -20.36
N SER A 445 -40.68 0.35 -21.47
CA SER A 445 -40.14 -0.99 -21.63
C SER A 445 -39.12 -1.29 -20.53
N LYS A 446 -39.37 -2.37 -19.78
CA LYS A 446 -38.41 -2.95 -18.83
C LYS A 446 -37.45 -3.85 -19.61
N GLN A 447 -36.44 -3.25 -20.24
CA GLN A 447 -35.31 -4.03 -20.79
C GLN A 447 -34.41 -4.54 -19.67
#